data_AF-A0A0F2MEY4-F1
#
_entry.id   AF-A0A0F2MEY4-F1
#
_cell.length_a   1.000
_cell.length_b   1.000
_cell.length_c   1.000
_cell.angle_alpha   90.00
_cell.angle_beta   90.00
_cell.angle_gamma   90.00
#
_symmetry.space_group_name_H-M   'P 1'
#
loop_
_entity.id
_entity.type
_entity.pdbx_description
1 polymer ?
#
loop_
_entity_poly.entity_id
_entity_poly.type
_entity_poly.pdbx_seq_one_letter_code
_entity_poly.pdbx_strand_id
1 'polypeptide(L)'
;MHLFSLLGIAVVQAQSLTLQAPVAAIDSAGHHPQPQNGHTRSSCWASSWHASAIRGRLPPKTTRHAVLPDGVTGWHPRKLDYRALAVVAELQPGRLLLVTHSDFETDEDTTAWPVLAKMVDTDGSVGGRDALLRDLAREVTIYQRLDGTGITPTFLGHVVDDTGRPAGFLVEYAPQDPEARRNPDRMRACLDVLRRLHGHNIAHNDAHDGNCLLRNHGDGRTTALLVDFELAEEAASEAASEAAKARDVSVMDRCIRGIAYTAGQKDGRQNEPSHVRY
;
A
#
# COMPACT_ATOMS: atom_id res chain seq x y z
N MET A 1 68.91 -45.54 8.99
CA MET A 1 69.08 -45.11 10.39
C MET A 1 68.17 -43.89 10.57
N HIS A 2 66.90 -44.08 10.97
CA HIS A 2 66.37 -43.92 12.35
C HIS A 2 66.67 -42.51 12.92
N LEU A 3 65.72 -41.69 13.40
CA LEU A 3 64.52 -41.97 14.20
C LEU A 3 63.38 -40.94 13.97
N PHE A 4 62.16 -41.42 14.23
CA PHE A 4 60.89 -40.72 14.48
C PHE A 4 60.82 -40.14 15.91
N SER A 5 60.03 -39.07 16.12
CA SER A 5 59.33 -38.73 17.38
C SER A 5 58.22 -37.70 17.04
N LEU A 6 56.91 -37.98 16.96
CA LEU A 6 55.84 -38.32 17.93
C LEU A 6 55.34 -37.19 18.86
N LEU A 7 53.99 -37.06 18.87
CA LEU A 7 53.03 -36.40 19.80
C LEU A 7 52.89 -34.86 19.73
N GLY A 8 51.69 -34.26 19.79
CA GLY A 8 50.36 -34.78 20.08
C GLY A 8 49.26 -33.76 19.77
N ILE A 9 48.06 -34.29 19.52
CA ILE A 9 46.80 -33.57 19.25
C ILE A 9 46.20 -33.11 20.58
N ALA A 10 45.78 -31.85 20.68
CA ALA A 10 44.91 -31.37 21.74
C ALA A 10 43.61 -30.80 21.13
N VAL A 11 42.53 -31.54 21.34
CA VAL A 11 41.14 -31.14 21.11
C VAL A 11 40.72 -30.24 22.26
N VAL A 12 40.25 -29.02 21.98
CA VAL A 12 39.61 -28.16 22.99
C VAL A 12 38.11 -28.13 22.70
N GLN A 13 37.35 -28.77 23.59
CA GLN A 13 35.91 -28.59 23.73
C GLN A 13 35.65 -27.24 24.41
N ALA A 14 34.71 -26.46 23.89
CA ALA A 14 34.08 -25.36 24.61
C ALA A 14 32.57 -25.54 24.59
N GLN A 15 32.00 -25.44 25.78
CA GLN A 15 30.69 -25.92 26.21
C GLN A 15 29.57 -24.93 25.86
N SER A 16 28.40 -25.46 25.50
CA SER A 16 27.13 -24.73 25.41
C SER A 16 26.72 -24.19 26.78
N LEU A 17 26.52 -22.87 26.86
CA LEU A 17 25.82 -22.22 27.97
C LEU A 17 24.34 -22.06 27.60
N THR A 18 23.53 -22.99 28.07
CA THR A 18 22.07 -22.85 28.19
C THR A 18 21.75 -22.06 29.46
N LEU A 19 21.13 -20.88 29.32
CA LEU A 19 20.44 -20.22 30.42
C LEU A 19 18.98 -20.71 30.44
N GLN A 20 18.60 -21.37 31.53
CA GLN A 20 17.20 -21.59 31.94
C GLN A 20 16.78 -20.54 32.95
N ALA A 21 15.52 -20.08 32.83
CA ALA A 21 14.47 -20.00 33.87
C ALA A 21 13.55 -18.78 33.65
N PRO A 22 12.31 -18.73 34.20
CA PRO A 22 11.48 -19.81 34.77
C PRO A 22 10.08 -19.90 34.16
N VAL A 23 9.45 -21.04 34.44
CA VAL A 23 8.04 -21.37 34.24
C VAL A 23 7.17 -20.57 35.21
N ALA A 24 6.11 -19.94 34.69
CA ALA A 24 4.94 -19.58 35.48
C ALA A 24 3.75 -20.36 34.92
N ALA A 25 3.21 -21.25 35.76
CA ALA A 25 2.01 -22.02 35.51
C ALA A 25 0.76 -21.14 35.67
N ILE A 26 -0.19 -21.25 34.74
CA ILE A 26 -1.60 -20.95 35.01
C ILE A 26 -2.43 -22.11 34.46
N ASP A 27 -3.40 -22.50 35.29
CA ASP A 27 -4.17 -23.73 35.29
C ASP A 27 -4.90 -24.10 33.99
N SER A 28 -5.00 -25.42 33.84
CA SER A 28 -5.77 -26.13 32.84
C SER A 28 -7.20 -26.34 33.34
N ALA A 29 -8.20 -25.81 32.64
CA ALA A 29 -9.56 -26.32 32.72
C ALA A 29 -10.04 -26.60 31.29
N GLY A 30 -10.20 -27.89 30.99
CA GLY A 30 -10.47 -28.37 29.63
C GLY A 30 -11.84 -27.99 29.11
N HIS A 31 -11.94 -27.83 27.79
CA HIS A 31 -13.13 -28.03 26.99
C HIS A 31 -12.72 -28.65 25.63
N HIS A 32 -13.44 -29.70 25.23
CA HIS A 32 -13.27 -30.46 23.99
C HIS A 32 -13.33 -29.58 22.73
N PRO A 33 -12.72 -30.02 21.60
CA PRO A 33 -12.70 -29.26 20.36
C PRO A 33 -14.01 -29.48 19.57
N GLN A 34 -14.60 -28.39 19.09
CA GLN A 34 -15.62 -28.40 18.04
C GLN A 34 -15.26 -27.39 16.93
N PRO A 35 -15.70 -27.65 15.69
CA PRO A 35 -14.96 -27.32 14.49
C PRO A 35 -15.28 -25.93 13.92
N GLN A 36 -14.32 -25.51 13.09
CA GLN A 36 -14.33 -24.45 12.07
C GLN A 36 -15.71 -23.85 11.74
N ASN A 37 -15.84 -22.54 11.91
CA ASN A 37 -16.75 -21.71 11.11
C ASN A 37 -16.06 -20.38 10.77
N GLY A 38 -16.19 -19.99 9.50
CA GLY A 38 -15.27 -19.13 8.77
C GLY A 38 -15.14 -17.69 9.28
N HIS A 39 -13.95 -17.17 9.03
CA HIS A 39 -13.59 -15.78 9.22
C HIS A 39 -14.48 -14.83 8.39
N THR A 40 -15.36 -14.08 9.06
CA THR A 40 -15.85 -12.79 8.56
C THR A 40 -14.88 -11.70 9.03
N ARG A 41 -13.79 -11.49 8.28
CA ARG A 41 -12.89 -10.36 8.52
C ARG A 41 -13.53 -9.08 8.00
N SER A 42 -13.80 -8.15 8.92
CA SER A 42 -14.14 -6.75 8.65
C SER A 42 -13.14 -6.14 7.66
N SER A 43 -13.61 -5.62 6.52
CA SER A 43 -12.77 -5.05 5.46
C SER A 43 -12.33 -3.59 5.71
N CYS A 44 -12.61 -3.03 6.89
CA CYS A 44 -12.11 -1.71 7.28
C CYS A 44 -10.70 -1.86 7.85
N TRP A 45 -9.67 -1.87 6.99
CA TRP A 45 -8.28 -1.95 7.43
C TRP A 45 -7.80 -0.61 7.98
N ALA A 46 -7.29 -0.61 9.21
CA ALA A 46 -6.53 0.50 9.76
C ALA A 46 -5.06 0.35 9.32
N SER A 47 -4.72 0.77 8.11
CA SER A 47 -3.32 0.92 7.72
C SER A 47 -2.73 2.11 8.48
N SER A 48 -1.85 1.85 9.46
CA SER A 48 -1.20 2.90 10.24
C SER A 48 0.02 3.42 9.49
N TRP A 49 -0.14 4.53 8.79
CA TRP A 49 0.98 5.32 8.26
C TRP A 49 1.27 6.41 9.29
N HIS A 50 2.40 6.33 9.98
CA HIS A 50 2.88 7.44 10.82
C HIS A 50 3.94 8.21 10.06
N ALA A 51 3.85 9.55 10.04
CA ALA A 51 5.02 10.37 9.75
C ALA A 51 4.87 11.85 10.14
N SER A 52 6.03 12.49 10.24
CA SER A 52 6.22 13.94 10.34
C SER A 52 6.34 14.55 8.94
N ALA A 53 5.96 15.82 8.81
CA ALA A 53 5.95 16.55 7.54
C ALA A 53 7.37 16.82 7.01
N ILE A 54 7.57 16.58 5.71
CA ILE A 54 8.77 16.98 4.97
C ILE A 54 8.29 17.78 3.75
N ARG A 55 8.97 18.87 3.37
CA ARG A 55 8.65 19.72 2.19
C ARG A 55 9.84 19.83 1.24
N GLY A 56 9.65 19.53 -0.06
CA GLY A 56 10.71 19.47 -1.06
C GLY A 56 10.15 19.61 -2.47
N ARG A 57 10.97 20.09 -3.40
CA ARG A 57 10.59 20.43 -4.78
C ARG A 57 10.91 19.25 -5.71
N LEU A 58 9.95 18.88 -6.57
CA LEU A 58 10.10 17.75 -7.50
C LEU A 58 10.93 18.13 -8.75
N PRO A 59 11.83 17.25 -9.24
CA PRO A 59 12.62 17.51 -10.45
C PRO A 59 11.78 17.47 -11.74
N PRO A 60 12.24 18.13 -12.82
CA PRO A 60 11.49 18.27 -14.07
C PRO A 60 11.29 16.94 -14.81
N LYS A 61 10.11 16.79 -15.45
CA LYS A 61 9.70 15.62 -16.23
C LYS A 61 10.18 15.73 -17.69
N THR A 62 10.64 14.61 -18.28
CA THR A 62 10.88 14.49 -19.73
C THR A 62 10.12 13.28 -20.29
N THR A 63 9.39 13.46 -21.38
CA THR A 63 8.49 12.44 -21.95
C THR A 63 9.22 11.65 -23.04
N ARG A 64 9.55 10.39 -22.76
CA ARG A 64 9.78 9.37 -23.79
C ARG A 64 9.02 8.11 -23.40
N HIS A 65 8.10 7.70 -24.25
CA HIS A 65 7.34 6.46 -24.11
C HIS A 65 8.25 5.27 -24.44
N ALA A 66 8.77 4.60 -23.41
CA ALA A 66 9.32 3.25 -23.56
C ALA A 66 8.31 2.28 -22.93
N VAL A 67 8.07 1.13 -23.55
CA VAL A 67 7.39 0.01 -22.89
C VAL A 67 8.47 -0.75 -22.11
N LEU A 68 8.27 -0.99 -20.82
CA LEU A 68 9.17 -1.88 -20.07
C LEU A 68 8.90 -3.33 -20.47
N PRO A 69 9.85 -4.25 -20.22
CA PRO A 69 9.56 -5.68 -20.35
C PRO A 69 8.26 -6.07 -19.62
N ASP A 70 7.66 -7.17 -20.06
CA ASP A 70 6.47 -7.76 -19.44
C ASP A 70 5.18 -6.91 -19.51
N GLY A 71 5.13 -5.92 -20.41
CA GLY A 71 3.91 -5.17 -20.72
C GLY A 71 3.60 -4.00 -19.77
N VAL A 72 4.50 -3.69 -18.84
CA VAL A 72 4.37 -2.51 -17.97
C VAL A 72 4.74 -1.25 -18.77
N THR A 73 3.93 -0.20 -18.67
CA THR A 73 4.23 1.07 -19.36
C THR A 73 5.42 1.74 -18.68
N GLY A 74 6.47 2.08 -19.45
CA GLY A 74 7.66 2.80 -18.98
C GLY A 74 7.56 4.31 -19.25
N TRP A 75 6.37 4.87 -19.10
CA TRP A 75 6.02 6.24 -19.51
C TRP A 75 6.88 7.32 -18.84
N HIS A 76 7.28 7.08 -17.59
CA HIS A 76 8.15 7.97 -16.85
C HIS A 76 9.63 7.75 -17.25
N PRO A 77 10.43 8.80 -17.46
CA PRO A 77 11.80 8.69 -17.94
C PRO A 77 12.74 8.03 -16.93
N ARG A 78 12.51 8.23 -15.63
CA ARG A 78 13.31 7.67 -14.54
C ARG A 78 13.02 6.17 -14.35
N LYS A 79 14.07 5.36 -14.42
CA LYS A 79 14.09 3.94 -14.02
C LYS A 79 15.30 3.75 -13.11
N LEU A 80 15.08 3.31 -11.88
CA LEU A 80 16.14 3.07 -10.90
C LEU A 80 16.24 1.59 -10.58
N ASP A 81 17.46 1.07 -10.52
CA ASP A 81 17.73 -0.28 -10.03
C ASP A 81 17.34 -0.33 -8.54
N TYR A 82 16.57 -1.33 -8.11
CA TYR A 82 16.16 -1.48 -6.71
C TYR A 82 17.37 -1.57 -5.75
N ARG A 83 18.53 -2.06 -6.21
CA ARG A 83 19.76 -2.14 -5.42
C ARG A 83 20.42 -0.78 -5.18
N ALA A 84 20.06 0.24 -5.98
CA ALA A 84 20.53 1.61 -5.79
C ALA A 84 19.70 2.39 -4.76
N LEU A 85 18.55 1.86 -4.34
CA LEU A 85 17.68 2.49 -3.35
C LEU A 85 18.17 2.20 -1.94
N ALA A 86 18.43 3.26 -1.16
CA ALA A 86 18.75 3.12 0.25
C ALA A 86 17.45 3.07 1.08
N VAL A 87 17.13 1.91 1.65
CA VAL A 87 15.94 1.73 2.48
C VAL A 87 16.10 2.48 3.80
N VAL A 88 15.17 3.38 4.08
CA VAL A 88 15.05 4.13 5.34
C VAL A 88 14.14 3.38 6.31
N ALA A 89 13.00 2.87 5.83
CA ALA A 89 12.05 2.11 6.64
C ALA A 89 11.21 1.18 5.76
N GLU A 90 10.76 0.06 6.34
CA GLU A 90 9.73 -0.79 5.73
C GLU A 90 8.37 -0.48 6.36
N LEU A 91 7.44 -0.01 5.56
CA LEU A 91 6.07 0.31 5.98
C LEU A 91 5.16 -0.91 5.82
N GLN A 92 5.41 -1.71 4.78
CA GLN A 92 4.89 -3.06 4.62
C GLN A 92 6.05 -3.95 4.15
N PRO A 93 6.38 -5.03 4.87
CA PRO A 93 7.51 -5.90 4.52
C PRO A 93 7.46 -6.33 3.06
N GLY A 94 8.56 -6.10 2.35
CA GLY A 94 8.72 -6.48 0.94
C GLY A 94 7.85 -5.74 -0.09
N ARG A 95 6.91 -4.87 0.33
CA ARG A 95 5.94 -4.22 -0.58
C ARG A 95 5.95 -2.70 -0.52
N LEU A 96 6.03 -2.08 0.65
CA LEU A 96 6.00 -0.62 0.79
C LEU A 96 7.22 -0.18 1.57
N LEU A 97 8.17 0.45 0.87
CA LEU A 97 9.46 0.85 1.41
C LEU A 97 9.57 2.38 1.34
N LEU A 98 10.00 2.99 2.43
CA LEU A 98 10.49 4.36 2.41
C LEU A 98 11.97 4.31 2.02
N VAL A 99 12.34 4.96 0.93
CA VAL A 99 13.69 4.88 0.36
C VAL A 99 14.26 6.27 0.05
N THR A 100 15.57 6.35 -0.06
CA THR A 100 16.30 7.54 -0.53
C THR A 100 17.17 7.19 -1.73
N HIS A 101 17.43 8.21 -2.57
CA HIS A 101 18.31 8.11 -3.74
C HIS A 101 18.80 9.52 -4.11
N SER A 102 20.01 9.64 -4.69
CA SER A 102 20.61 10.93 -5.05
C SER A 102 19.80 11.72 -6.08
N ASP A 103 19.05 11.04 -6.95
CA ASP A 103 18.04 11.66 -7.84
C ASP A 103 16.98 12.50 -7.12
N PHE A 104 16.81 12.35 -5.80
CA PHE A 104 15.81 13.04 -4.99
C PHE A 104 16.46 13.94 -3.93
N GLU A 105 17.60 14.57 -4.22
CA GLU A 105 18.21 15.55 -3.31
C GLU A 105 17.44 16.88 -3.26
N THR A 106 17.56 17.60 -2.14
CA THR A 106 17.01 18.96 -1.96
C THR A 106 18.11 20.01 -1.89
N ASP A 107 17.81 21.22 -2.36
CA ASP A 107 18.79 22.31 -2.52
C ASP A 107 19.40 22.86 -1.20
N GLU A 108 18.81 22.58 -0.03
CA GLU A 108 19.18 23.27 1.23
C GLU A 108 19.94 22.43 2.27
N ASP A 109 20.05 21.13 2.08
CA ASP A 109 20.90 20.26 2.90
C ASP A 109 21.03 18.95 2.13
N THR A 110 22.22 18.34 2.10
CA THR A 110 22.54 17.10 1.35
C THR A 110 21.79 15.86 1.85
N THR A 111 20.67 16.04 2.55
CA THR A 111 19.80 14.98 3.03
C THR A 111 18.87 14.58 1.90
N ALA A 112 19.07 13.39 1.35
CA ALA A 112 18.21 12.84 0.31
C ALA A 112 16.74 12.78 0.77
N TRP A 113 15.83 13.23 -0.09
CA TRP A 113 14.40 13.23 0.16
C TRP A 113 13.85 11.79 0.18
N PRO A 114 13.14 11.38 1.25
CA PRO A 114 12.54 10.06 1.26
C PRO A 114 11.33 9.99 0.32
N VAL A 115 11.31 8.95 -0.52
CA VAL A 115 10.21 8.63 -1.44
C VAL A 115 9.62 7.26 -1.10
N LEU A 116 8.37 7.03 -1.49
CA LEU A 116 7.72 5.74 -1.28
C LEU A 116 7.96 4.85 -2.50
N ALA A 117 8.60 3.71 -2.28
CA ALA A 117 8.67 2.62 -3.25
C ALA A 117 7.56 1.60 -2.98
N LYS A 118 6.73 1.33 -3.98
CA LYS A 118 5.82 0.20 -4.00
C LYS A 118 6.46 -0.91 -4.84
N MET A 119 6.86 -1.97 -4.17
CA MET A 119 7.55 -3.13 -4.74
C MET A 119 6.55 -4.22 -5.06
N VAL A 120 6.86 -5.01 -6.08
CA VAL A 120 6.16 -6.26 -6.35
C VAL A 120 6.57 -7.29 -5.29
N ASP A 121 5.63 -7.72 -4.46
CA ASP A 121 5.86 -8.77 -3.45
C ASP A 121 5.97 -10.15 -4.15
N THR A 122 7.21 -10.61 -4.35
CA THR A 122 7.50 -11.90 -4.99
C THR A 122 7.36 -13.10 -4.06
N ASP A 123 7.23 -12.88 -2.75
CA ASP A 123 7.39 -13.94 -1.75
C ASP A 123 6.05 -14.43 -1.18
N GLY A 124 4.96 -13.68 -1.41
CA GLY A 124 3.63 -13.98 -0.84
C GLY A 124 2.47 -14.24 -1.81
N SER A 125 2.67 -14.06 -3.12
CA SER A 125 1.54 -13.86 -4.04
C SER A 125 1.00 -15.13 -4.69
N VAL A 126 -0.30 -15.38 -4.49
CA VAL A 126 -1.07 -16.43 -5.16
C VAL A 126 -1.22 -16.07 -6.65
N GLY A 127 -0.69 -16.90 -7.55
CA GLY A 127 -0.73 -16.67 -9.00
C GLY A 127 0.61 -16.33 -9.66
N GLY A 128 1.68 -16.23 -8.85
CA GLY A 128 3.05 -16.07 -9.34
C GLY A 128 3.35 -14.68 -9.92
N ARG A 129 4.57 -14.54 -10.47
CA ARG A 129 5.11 -13.27 -10.99
C ARG A 129 4.22 -12.60 -12.03
N ASP A 130 3.60 -13.36 -12.93
CA ASP A 130 2.79 -12.80 -14.02
C ASP A 130 1.52 -12.11 -13.52
N ALA A 131 0.91 -12.61 -12.43
CA ALA A 131 -0.25 -11.96 -11.82
C ALA A 131 0.15 -10.61 -11.21
N LEU A 132 1.24 -10.59 -10.45
CA LEU A 132 1.77 -9.38 -9.85
C LEU A 132 2.15 -8.31 -10.87
N LEU A 133 2.74 -8.71 -11.99
CA LEU A 133 3.10 -7.79 -13.05
C LEU A 133 1.86 -7.21 -13.74
N ARG A 134 0.75 -7.94 -13.82
CA ARG A 134 -0.53 -7.39 -14.31
C ARG A 134 -1.10 -6.36 -13.36
N ASP A 135 -1.06 -6.62 -12.06
CA ASP A 135 -1.55 -5.69 -11.04
C ASP A 135 -0.69 -4.42 -11.00
N LEU A 136 0.65 -4.58 -11.08
CA LEU A 136 1.58 -3.47 -11.26
C LEU A 136 1.28 -2.67 -12.54
N ALA A 137 1.14 -3.34 -13.69
CA ALA A 137 0.87 -2.69 -14.97
C ALA A 137 -0.43 -1.87 -14.93
N ARG A 138 -1.48 -2.44 -14.32
CA ARG A 138 -2.77 -1.77 -14.10
C ARG A 138 -2.58 -0.51 -13.25
N GLU A 139 -1.98 -0.63 -12.07
CA GLU A 139 -1.78 0.51 -11.18
C GLU A 139 -0.92 1.61 -11.81
N VAL A 140 0.19 1.26 -12.46
CA VAL A 140 1.06 2.21 -13.17
C VAL A 140 0.30 2.93 -14.29
N THR A 141 -0.59 2.23 -15.00
CA THR A 141 -1.43 2.84 -16.05
C THR A 141 -2.40 3.87 -15.46
N ILE A 142 -2.99 3.58 -14.29
CA ILE A 142 -3.85 4.53 -13.58
C ILE A 142 -3.05 5.77 -13.13
N TYR A 143 -1.85 5.59 -12.55
CA TYR A 143 -0.97 6.72 -12.23
C TYR A 143 -0.60 7.54 -13.45
N GLN A 144 -0.32 6.90 -14.60
CA GLN A 144 -0.07 7.60 -15.85
C GLN A 144 -1.26 8.44 -16.29
N ARG A 145 -2.48 7.88 -16.23
CA ARG A 145 -3.71 8.54 -16.66
C ARG A 145 -4.11 9.70 -15.76
N LEU A 146 -3.77 9.61 -14.47
CA LEU A 146 -4.11 10.60 -13.45
C LEU A 146 -2.95 11.56 -13.14
N ASP A 147 -1.84 11.50 -13.88
CA ASP A 147 -0.68 12.35 -13.62
C ASP A 147 -1.04 13.84 -13.68
N GLY A 148 -0.61 14.58 -12.66
CA GLY A 148 -0.89 16.03 -12.54
C GLY A 148 -2.34 16.39 -12.18
N THR A 149 -3.26 15.44 -12.04
CA THR A 149 -4.65 15.74 -11.67
C THR A 149 -4.80 16.09 -10.19
N GLY A 150 -3.86 15.69 -9.34
CA GLY A 150 -3.97 15.80 -7.88
C GLY A 150 -5.01 14.85 -7.28
N ILE A 151 -5.26 13.69 -7.93
CA ILE A 151 -6.04 12.58 -7.40
C ILE A 151 -5.11 11.56 -6.72
N THR A 152 -3.93 11.33 -7.29
CA THR A 152 -2.92 10.38 -6.79
C THR A 152 -1.72 11.11 -6.21
N PRO A 153 -0.90 10.45 -5.39
CA PRO A 153 0.49 10.86 -5.19
C PRO A 153 1.21 11.04 -6.53
N THR A 154 2.18 11.94 -6.56
CA THR A 154 2.99 12.20 -7.74
C THR A 154 3.86 10.99 -8.06
N PHE A 155 3.75 10.45 -9.28
CA PHE A 155 4.60 9.38 -9.77
C PHE A 155 6.01 9.90 -10.05
N LEU A 156 7.04 9.23 -9.52
CA LEU A 156 8.44 9.69 -9.55
C LEU A 156 9.35 8.82 -10.41
N GLY A 157 8.94 7.60 -10.74
CA GLY A 157 9.74 6.72 -11.58
C GLY A 157 9.41 5.25 -11.40
N HIS A 158 10.04 4.44 -12.24
CA HIS A 158 9.96 2.98 -12.17
C HIS A 158 11.10 2.43 -11.34
N VAL A 159 10.84 1.32 -10.66
CA VAL A 159 11.87 0.49 -10.03
C VAL A 159 12.07 -0.75 -10.91
N VAL A 160 13.32 -1.03 -11.26
CA VAL A 160 13.69 -2.15 -12.13
C VAL A 160 14.77 -3.02 -11.47
N ASP A 161 14.98 -4.22 -11.99
CA ASP A 161 16.16 -5.03 -11.67
C ASP A 161 17.36 -4.67 -12.56
N ASP A 162 18.50 -5.34 -12.33
CA ASP A 162 19.74 -5.19 -13.08
C ASP A 162 19.63 -5.59 -14.57
N THR A 163 18.56 -6.28 -14.94
CA THR A 163 18.21 -6.63 -16.33
C THR A 163 17.20 -5.66 -16.95
N GLY A 164 16.74 -4.66 -16.18
CA GLY A 164 15.75 -3.67 -16.62
C GLY A 164 14.30 -4.15 -16.55
N ARG A 165 14.02 -5.29 -15.90
CA ARG A 165 12.63 -5.77 -15.72
C ARG A 165 11.94 -5.01 -14.59
N PRO A 166 10.63 -4.76 -14.69
CA PRO A 166 9.88 -4.11 -13.62
C PRO A 166 9.97 -4.88 -12.29
N ALA A 167 10.22 -4.13 -11.21
CA ALA A 167 10.23 -4.60 -9.83
C ALA A 167 9.32 -3.76 -8.91
N GLY A 168 8.84 -2.60 -9.38
CA GLY A 168 7.98 -1.70 -8.63
C GLY A 168 7.94 -0.30 -9.22
N PHE A 169 7.49 0.67 -8.44
CA PHE A 169 7.50 2.09 -8.82
C PHE A 169 7.68 3.01 -7.60
N LEU A 170 8.00 4.28 -7.88
CA LEU A 170 8.25 5.32 -6.90
C LEU A 170 7.16 6.39 -6.97
N VAL A 171 6.67 6.82 -5.82
CA VAL A 171 5.74 7.96 -5.68
C VAL A 171 6.18 8.91 -4.58
N GLU A 172 5.64 10.13 -4.58
CA GLU A 172 5.83 11.06 -3.46
C GLU A 172 5.42 10.37 -2.16
N TYR A 173 6.25 10.49 -1.14
CA TYR A 173 5.84 10.08 0.19
C TYR A 173 4.90 11.15 0.76
N ALA A 174 3.61 10.80 0.82
CA ALA A 174 2.56 11.63 1.41
C ALA A 174 2.19 11.07 2.79
N PRO A 175 2.84 11.53 3.87
CA PRO A 175 2.54 11.02 5.20
C PRO A 175 1.11 11.37 5.60
N GLN A 176 0.41 10.40 6.21
CA GLN A 176 -0.91 10.66 6.80
C GLN A 176 -0.75 11.64 7.95
N ASP A 177 -1.45 12.77 7.87
CA ASP A 177 -1.51 13.72 8.96
C ASP A 177 -2.50 13.22 10.04
N PRO A 178 -2.03 12.92 11.27
CA PRO A 178 -2.91 12.47 12.35
C PRO A 178 -4.01 13.49 12.71
N GLU A 179 -3.75 14.78 12.54
CA GLU A 179 -4.76 15.84 12.73
C GLU A 179 -5.81 15.78 11.62
N ALA A 180 -5.40 15.52 10.37
CA ALA A 180 -6.33 15.41 9.26
C ALA A 180 -7.30 14.24 9.45
N ARG A 181 -6.85 13.14 10.07
CA ARG A 181 -7.73 12.02 10.45
C ARG A 181 -8.76 12.37 11.52
N ARG A 182 -8.48 13.37 12.36
CA ARG A 182 -9.44 13.89 13.35
C ARG A 182 -10.33 14.99 12.79
N ASN A 183 -10.00 15.52 11.61
CA ASN A 183 -10.78 16.59 11.00
C ASN A 183 -12.19 16.06 10.64
N PRO A 184 -13.27 16.74 11.06
CA PRO A 184 -14.64 16.38 10.68
C PRO A 184 -14.85 16.34 9.16
N ASP A 185 -14.06 17.11 8.40
CA ASP A 185 -14.14 17.18 6.93
C ASP A 185 -13.43 16.02 6.22
N ARG A 186 -12.80 15.09 6.92
CA ARG A 186 -12.09 13.95 6.31
C ARG A 186 -12.97 13.15 5.35
N MET A 187 -14.24 12.96 5.72
CA MET A 187 -15.24 12.27 4.89
C MET A 187 -15.43 12.98 3.57
N ARG A 188 -15.65 14.29 3.64
CA ARG A 188 -15.83 15.15 2.48
C ARG A 188 -14.61 15.08 1.57
N ALA A 189 -13.41 15.20 2.13
CA ALA A 189 -12.16 15.12 1.37
C ALA A 189 -12.01 13.79 0.61
N CYS A 190 -12.24 12.64 1.26
CA CYS A 190 -12.14 11.33 0.61
C CYS A 190 -13.21 11.13 -0.47
N LEU A 191 -14.46 11.52 -0.20
CA LEU A 191 -15.52 11.42 -1.19
C LEU A 191 -15.31 12.36 -2.38
N ASP A 192 -14.76 13.55 -2.16
CA ASP A 192 -14.51 14.52 -3.23
C ASP A 192 -13.39 14.05 -4.17
N VAL A 193 -12.29 13.49 -3.65
CA VAL A 193 -11.25 12.90 -4.51
C VAL A 193 -11.75 11.66 -5.24
N LEU A 194 -12.61 10.84 -4.61
CA LEU A 194 -13.21 9.67 -5.23
C LEU A 194 -14.17 10.06 -6.37
N ARG A 195 -14.99 11.10 -6.18
CA ARG A 195 -15.84 11.64 -7.27
C ARG A 195 -15.00 12.15 -8.44
N ARG A 196 -13.86 12.80 -8.15
CA ARG A 196 -12.93 13.25 -9.20
C ARG A 196 -12.36 12.05 -9.97
N LEU A 197 -11.97 10.97 -9.28
CA LEU A 197 -11.56 9.71 -9.92
C LEU A 197 -12.66 9.17 -10.84
N HIS A 198 -13.90 9.12 -10.35
CA HIS A 198 -15.05 8.64 -11.12
C HIS A 198 -15.32 9.49 -12.38
N GLY A 199 -15.04 10.79 -12.33
CA GLY A 199 -15.10 11.70 -13.47
C GLY A 199 -14.09 11.37 -14.59
N HIS A 200 -13.04 10.59 -14.31
CA HIS A 200 -12.14 10.02 -15.31
C HIS A 200 -12.63 8.68 -15.89
N ASN A 201 -13.83 8.25 -15.52
CA ASN A 201 -14.39 6.94 -15.86
C ASN A 201 -13.58 5.75 -15.32
N ILE A 202 -13.06 5.92 -14.11
CA ILE A 202 -12.29 4.92 -13.37
C ILE A 202 -13.06 4.56 -12.11
N ALA A 203 -13.27 3.27 -11.85
CA ALA A 203 -13.69 2.77 -10.55
C ALA A 203 -12.46 2.28 -9.79
N HIS A 204 -12.37 2.54 -8.48
CA HIS A 204 -11.24 2.10 -7.67
C HIS A 204 -11.35 0.62 -7.31
N ASN A 205 -12.58 0.13 -7.09
CA ASN A 205 -12.92 -1.22 -6.62
C ASN A 205 -12.33 -1.64 -5.27
N ASP A 206 -11.60 -0.75 -4.60
CA ASP A 206 -11.08 -0.90 -3.23
C ASP A 206 -11.07 0.44 -2.49
N ALA A 207 -12.08 1.26 -2.74
CA ALA A 207 -12.20 2.59 -2.14
C ALA A 207 -12.64 2.49 -0.67
N HIS A 208 -11.68 2.45 0.24
CA HIS A 208 -11.88 2.61 1.68
C HIS A 208 -10.95 3.69 2.27
N ASP A 209 -11.21 4.09 3.51
CA ASP A 209 -10.51 5.22 4.16
C ASP A 209 -9.02 4.97 4.39
N GLY A 210 -8.61 3.72 4.56
CA GLY A 210 -7.20 3.30 4.53
C GLY A 210 -6.45 3.65 3.23
N ASN A 211 -7.15 3.69 2.09
CA ASN A 211 -6.60 4.05 0.77
C ASN A 211 -6.78 5.54 0.44
N CYS A 212 -7.25 6.33 1.41
CA CYS A 212 -7.41 7.78 1.31
C CYS A 212 -6.34 8.49 2.16
N LEU A 213 -5.36 9.12 1.50
CA LEU A 213 -4.29 9.89 2.16
C LEU A 213 -4.73 11.33 2.39
N LEU A 214 -4.99 11.70 3.65
CA LEU A 214 -5.43 13.04 4.02
C LEU A 214 -4.25 14.00 4.19
N ARG A 215 -4.41 15.22 3.70
CA ARG A 215 -3.45 16.33 3.82
C ARG A 215 -4.17 17.55 4.40
N ASN A 216 -3.68 18.07 5.51
CA ASN A 216 -4.09 19.39 5.97
C ASN A 216 -3.27 20.49 5.28
N HIS A 217 -3.95 21.58 5.01
CA HIS A 217 -3.35 22.82 4.55
C HIS A 217 -3.31 23.80 5.72
N GLY A 218 -2.32 24.69 5.74
CA GLY A 218 -2.14 25.67 6.82
C GLY A 218 -3.29 26.68 6.95
N ASP A 219 -4.25 26.67 6.02
CA ASP A 219 -5.47 27.48 6.02
C ASP A 219 -6.69 26.72 6.58
N GLY A 220 -6.48 25.53 7.17
CA GLY A 220 -7.51 24.69 7.75
C GLY A 220 -8.28 23.82 6.77
N ARG A 221 -7.98 23.89 5.46
CA ARG A 221 -8.57 22.97 4.48
C ARG A 221 -7.94 21.59 4.61
N THR A 222 -8.73 20.54 4.35
CA THR A 222 -8.24 19.17 4.19
C THR A 222 -8.50 18.71 2.77
N THR A 223 -7.49 18.13 2.13
CA THR A 223 -7.62 17.45 0.83
C THR A 223 -7.23 15.99 0.97
N ALA A 224 -7.55 15.18 -0.03
CA ALA A 224 -7.20 13.77 -0.07
C ALA A 224 -6.50 13.39 -1.37
N LEU A 225 -5.70 12.34 -1.31
CA LEU A 225 -5.19 11.57 -2.43
C LEU A 225 -5.66 10.11 -2.30
N LEU A 226 -5.80 9.41 -3.42
CA LEU A 226 -6.10 7.98 -3.46
C LEU A 226 -4.86 7.17 -3.83
N VAL A 227 -4.74 5.98 -3.25
CA VAL A 227 -3.64 5.03 -3.46
C VAL A 227 -4.16 3.60 -3.60
N ASP A 228 -3.29 2.69 -4.01
CA ASP A 228 -3.58 1.26 -4.17
C ASP A 228 -4.59 0.96 -5.29
N PHE A 229 -4.20 1.27 -6.52
CA PHE A 229 -5.06 1.09 -7.71
C PHE A 229 -4.95 -0.31 -8.33
N GLU A 230 -4.48 -1.30 -7.58
CA GLU A 230 -4.32 -2.66 -8.09
C GLU A 230 -5.65 -3.30 -8.50
N LEU A 231 -6.79 -2.86 -7.97
CA LEU A 231 -8.12 -3.35 -8.38
C LEU A 231 -8.88 -2.37 -9.28
N ALA A 232 -8.27 -1.23 -9.61
CA ALA A 232 -8.95 -0.17 -10.34
C ALA A 232 -9.25 -0.57 -11.78
N GLU A 233 -10.43 -0.19 -12.26
CA GLU A 233 -10.89 -0.52 -13.60
C GLU A 233 -11.27 0.74 -14.36
N GLU A 234 -10.70 0.88 -15.56
CA GLU A 234 -11.13 1.86 -16.53
C GLU A 234 -12.32 1.28 -17.31
N ALA A 235 -13.46 1.97 -17.29
CA ALA A 235 -14.60 1.55 -18.08
C ALA A 235 -14.60 2.16 -19.49
N ALA A 236 -15.20 1.45 -20.43
CA ALA A 236 -15.43 1.95 -21.79
C ALA A 236 -16.51 3.05 -21.84
N SER A 237 -17.40 3.11 -20.85
CA SER A 237 -18.44 4.13 -20.73
C SER A 237 -18.83 4.39 -19.26
N GLU A 238 -19.51 5.50 -19.01
CA GLU A 238 -20.08 5.85 -17.70
C GLU A 238 -21.01 4.75 -17.20
N ALA A 239 -21.94 4.32 -18.05
CA ALA A 239 -22.93 3.28 -17.73
C ALA A 239 -22.28 1.94 -17.35
N ALA A 240 -21.15 1.59 -17.97
CA ALA A 240 -20.43 0.35 -17.66
C ALA A 240 -19.76 0.37 -16.27
N SER A 241 -19.42 1.55 -15.74
CA SER A 241 -18.78 1.68 -14.41
C SER A 241 -19.73 2.13 -13.31
N GLU A 242 -20.96 2.53 -13.61
CA GLU A 242 -21.88 3.14 -12.65
C GLU A 242 -22.05 2.30 -11.37
N ALA A 243 -22.26 0.98 -11.52
CA ALA A 243 -22.39 0.08 -10.38
C ALA A 243 -21.09 -0.04 -9.55
N ALA A 244 -19.92 -0.02 -10.19
CA ALA A 244 -18.63 -0.08 -9.51
C ALA A 244 -18.34 1.23 -8.75
N LYS A 245 -18.57 2.37 -9.41
CA LYS A 245 -18.47 3.70 -8.81
C LYS A 245 -19.43 3.87 -7.61
N ALA A 246 -20.67 3.39 -7.73
CA ALA A 246 -21.62 3.40 -6.63
C ALA A 246 -21.16 2.52 -5.45
N ARG A 247 -20.55 1.36 -5.72
CA ARG A 247 -19.95 0.52 -4.68
C ARG A 247 -18.79 1.24 -3.97
N ASP A 248 -17.90 1.89 -4.71
CA ASP A 248 -16.79 2.65 -4.12
C ASP A 248 -17.30 3.68 -3.10
N VAL A 249 -18.30 4.48 -3.48
CA VAL A 249 -18.90 5.50 -2.58
C VAL A 249 -19.50 4.84 -1.34
N SER A 250 -20.23 3.73 -1.52
CA SER A 250 -20.87 3.01 -0.41
C SER A 250 -19.86 2.39 0.56
N VAL A 251 -18.75 1.83 0.07
CA VAL A 251 -17.69 1.27 0.92
C VAL A 251 -16.99 2.39 1.67
N MET A 252 -16.54 3.45 0.98
CA MET A 252 -15.86 4.60 1.58
C MET A 252 -16.70 5.25 2.70
N ASP A 253 -17.99 5.54 2.43
CA ASP A 253 -18.88 6.16 3.42
C ASP A 253 -19.04 5.29 4.68
N ARG A 254 -19.16 3.97 4.51
CA ARG A 254 -19.28 3.04 5.64
C ARG A 254 -18.00 2.95 6.44
N CYS A 255 -16.85 2.81 5.77
CA CYS A 255 -15.55 2.75 6.44
C CYS A 255 -15.30 3.99 7.29
N ILE A 256 -15.53 5.19 6.76
CA ILE A 256 -15.29 6.44 7.49
C ILE A 256 -16.26 6.64 8.67
N ARG A 257 -17.49 6.12 8.56
CA ARG A 257 -18.48 6.09 9.66
C ARG A 257 -18.21 4.99 10.69
N GLY A 258 -17.25 4.11 10.45
CA GLY A 258 -16.96 2.95 11.31
C GLY A 258 -18.03 1.85 11.22
N ILE A 259 -18.77 1.79 10.12
CA ILE A 259 -19.79 0.76 9.87
C ILE A 259 -19.13 -0.40 9.14
N ALA A 260 -19.07 -1.57 9.78
CA ALA A 260 -18.49 -2.77 9.17
C ALA A 260 -19.28 -3.21 7.93
N TYR A 261 -18.59 -3.64 6.87
CA TYR A 261 -19.17 -4.28 5.70
C TYR A 261 -19.00 -5.80 5.76
N THR A 262 -20.09 -6.53 5.50
CA THR A 262 -20.06 -7.93 5.09
C THR A 262 -20.42 -8.03 3.61
N ALA A 263 -19.50 -8.54 2.80
CA ALA A 263 -19.80 -8.88 1.42
C ALA A 263 -20.91 -9.97 1.42
N GLY A 264 -22.10 -9.64 0.88
CA GLY A 264 -23.19 -10.62 0.71
C GLY A 264 -24.56 -10.28 1.31
N GLN A 265 -24.74 -9.16 2.01
CA GLN A 265 -26.11 -8.72 2.37
C GLN A 265 -26.85 -8.22 1.13
N LYS A 266 -27.64 -9.10 0.52
CA LYS A 266 -28.74 -8.70 -0.37
C LYS A 266 -29.57 -7.64 0.34
N ASP A 267 -29.81 -6.54 -0.35
CA ASP A 267 -30.69 -5.45 0.02
C ASP A 267 -32.04 -6.02 0.50
N GLY A 268 -32.20 -6.06 1.82
CA GLY A 268 -33.43 -6.46 2.49
C GLY A 268 -34.41 -5.31 2.44
N ARG A 269 -35.06 -5.13 1.28
CA ARG A 269 -36.38 -4.48 1.24
C ARG A 269 -37.29 -5.25 2.20
N GLN A 270 -37.61 -4.66 3.33
CA GLN A 270 -38.92 -4.70 4.01
C GLN A 270 -38.84 -3.85 5.28
N ASN A 271 -38.99 -2.53 5.11
CA ASN A 271 -39.60 -1.69 6.12
C ASN A 271 -40.88 -1.14 5.47
N GLU A 272 -41.94 -1.96 5.45
CA GLU A 272 -43.29 -1.39 5.35
C GLU A 272 -43.61 -0.70 6.69
N PRO A 273 -44.23 0.49 6.65
CA PRO A 273 -44.56 1.23 7.85
C PRO A 273 -45.70 0.54 8.58
N SER A 274 -45.52 0.41 9.89
CA SER A 274 -46.54 0.06 10.87
C SER A 274 -47.75 1.00 10.73
N HIS A 275 -48.81 0.52 10.08
CA HIS A 275 -50.14 1.06 10.26
C HIS A 275 -50.93 0.25 11.30
N VAL A 276 -51.70 1.02 12.05
CA VAL A 276 -52.22 0.81 13.39
C VAL A 276 -53.73 0.50 13.33
N ARG A 277 -54.22 -0.28 14.32
CA ARG A 277 -55.62 -0.46 14.80
C ARG A 277 -56.58 -1.19 13.84
N TYR A 278 -57.48 -2.07 14.29
CA TYR A 278 -58.13 -2.28 15.60
C TYR A 278 -58.05 -3.75 16.04
#